data_AF-A0A924WUZ4-F1
#
_entry.id   AF-A0A924WUZ4-F1
#
_cell.length_a   1.000
_cell.length_b   1.000
_cell.length_c   1.000
_cell.angle_alpha   90.00
_cell.angle_beta   90.00
_cell.angle_gamma   90.00
#
_symmetry.space_group_name_H-M   'P 1'
#
loop_
_entity.id
_entity.type
_entity.pdbx_description
1 polymer ?
#
loop_
_entity_poly.entity_id
_entity_poly.type
_entity_poly.pdbx_seq_one_letter_code
_entity_poly.pdbx_strand_id
1 'polypeptide(L)'
;MHSLIVAAVFASAGIAIAEEHHVPAHVVPVAASVPVPVPAVIPAAPTKALPPTADEVIETLRDGNRRFTSGDAVHPRADQDRRSQTYSDGQNPIVSLLSCADSRVPPELIFDAGIGDLFVIRIAGNVADTDEIATIEYGVGHLHTPLVVVMGHTKCGAVGAIVDGADLHGHLAALTDNIRPAAARVREENPTLKGQSLINKVVRANVFQSIEDLVANSAEMRTLIEKKQVKVVGAVYDINSGFIDWLGEHPRQKEILSAPPKPVPATHAGRNTHAKPQKPDSHTAPTPAKDGHSAVTPQTSAGPLKKYGPFAAFAVGSLALSAVVLHLVRK
;
A
#
# COMPACT_ATOMS: atom_id res chain seq x y z
N MET A 1 -49.30 -5.63 -34.06
CA MET A 1 -50.54 -5.77 -34.87
C MET A 1 -50.85 -7.24 -34.98
N HIS A 2 -52.04 -7.63 -34.48
CA HIS A 2 -52.74 -8.92 -34.59
C HIS A 2 -52.15 -10.10 -33.77
N SER A 3 -52.79 -10.68 -32.73
CA SER A 3 -54.15 -11.26 -32.61
C SER A 3 -54.35 -12.41 -33.60
N LEU A 4 -54.96 -13.58 -33.34
CA LEU A 4 -55.92 -14.07 -32.35
C LEU A 4 -56.03 -15.61 -32.63
N ILE A 5 -56.08 -16.49 -31.61
CA ILE A 5 -57.17 -17.42 -31.22
C ILE A 5 -57.61 -18.54 -32.21
N VAL A 6 -58.00 -19.68 -31.59
CA VAL A 6 -59.12 -20.62 -31.90
C VAL A 6 -58.61 -22.05 -32.20
N ALA A 7 -58.61 -22.98 -31.23
CA ALA A 7 -59.69 -23.86 -30.72
C ALA A 7 -59.85 -25.18 -31.49
N ALA A 8 -59.98 -26.29 -30.74
CA ALA A 8 -61.10 -27.27 -30.79
C ALA A 8 -60.62 -28.63 -31.40
N VAL A 9 -61.02 -29.85 -31.03
CA VAL A 9 -62.12 -30.42 -30.21
C VAL A 9 -61.95 -31.98 -30.21
N PHE A 10 -62.17 -32.64 -29.05
CA PHE A 10 -62.78 -33.99 -28.79
C PHE A 10 -62.01 -35.28 -29.23
N ALA A 11 -62.13 -36.47 -28.59
CA ALA A 11 -63.16 -37.05 -27.71
C ALA A 11 -62.65 -38.26 -26.87
N SER A 12 -63.31 -38.49 -25.71
CA SER A 12 -63.82 -39.77 -25.13
C SER A 12 -62.88 -40.97 -24.85
N ALA A 13 -63.01 -41.82 -23.83
CA ALA A 13 -64.04 -42.17 -22.85
C ALA A 13 -63.34 -42.82 -21.62
N GLY A 14 -63.88 -42.75 -20.40
CA GLY A 14 -64.71 -43.83 -19.87
C GLY A 14 -64.61 -43.91 -18.34
N ILE A 15 -65.71 -44.34 -17.74
CA ILE A 15 -66.17 -44.14 -16.35
C ILE A 15 -65.78 -45.32 -15.44
N ALA A 16 -65.48 -45.08 -14.16
CA ALA A 16 -66.02 -45.84 -13.02
C ALA A 16 -65.69 -45.22 -11.65
N ILE A 17 -66.78 -44.86 -10.98
CA ILE A 17 -67.04 -44.46 -9.60
C ILE A 17 -66.58 -45.46 -8.52
N ALA A 18 -66.13 -44.94 -7.37
CA ALA A 18 -66.23 -45.60 -6.07
C ALA A 18 -66.37 -44.56 -4.94
N GLU A 19 -67.34 -44.84 -4.05
CA GLU A 19 -67.90 -44.03 -2.97
C GLU A 19 -67.00 -43.86 -1.73
N GLU A 20 -67.36 -42.85 -0.94
CA GLU A 20 -66.72 -42.33 0.27
C GLU A 20 -66.61 -43.30 1.46
N HIS A 21 -65.58 -43.10 2.29
CA HIS A 21 -65.71 -43.26 3.74
C HIS A 21 -65.00 -42.10 4.46
N HIS A 22 -65.82 -41.15 4.95
CA HIS A 22 -65.42 -40.01 5.76
C HIS A 22 -65.24 -40.44 7.22
N VAL A 23 -63.99 -40.43 7.72
CA VAL A 23 -63.66 -40.64 9.13
C VAL A 23 -63.47 -39.27 9.79
N PRO A 24 -64.21 -38.91 10.86
CA PRO A 24 -64.03 -37.62 11.51
C PRO A 24 -62.72 -37.61 12.31
N ALA A 25 -61.87 -36.62 12.04
CA ALA A 25 -60.65 -36.38 12.79
C ALA A 25 -60.99 -35.81 14.18
N HIS A 26 -60.69 -36.58 15.23
CA HIS A 26 -60.65 -36.09 16.60
C HIS A 26 -59.48 -35.10 16.74
N VAL A 27 -59.79 -33.81 16.82
CA VAL A 27 -58.81 -32.77 17.18
C VAL A 27 -58.68 -32.76 18.70
N VAL A 28 -57.55 -33.26 19.21
CA VAL A 28 -57.15 -33.11 20.61
C VAL A 28 -56.49 -31.73 20.76
N PRO A 29 -56.89 -30.89 21.73
CA PRO A 29 -56.22 -29.61 21.95
C PRO A 29 -54.83 -29.87 22.52
N VAL A 30 -53.79 -29.56 21.75
CA VAL A 30 -52.41 -29.51 22.25
C VAL A 30 -52.30 -28.27 23.12
N ALA A 31 -52.07 -28.46 24.42
CA ALA A 31 -51.81 -27.38 25.35
C ALA A 31 -50.58 -26.58 24.87
N ALA A 32 -50.75 -25.26 24.74
CA ALA A 32 -49.67 -24.35 24.39
C ALA A 32 -48.58 -24.42 25.47
N SER A 33 -47.41 -24.95 25.11
CA SER A 33 -46.22 -24.88 25.94
C SER A 33 -45.72 -23.43 25.97
N VAL A 34 -45.65 -22.87 27.18
CA VAL A 34 -45.00 -21.56 27.41
C VAL A 34 -43.52 -21.70 27.05
N PRO A 35 -42.97 -20.88 26.14
CA PRO A 35 -41.55 -20.93 25.83
C PRO A 35 -40.76 -20.47 27.05
N VAL A 36 -39.89 -21.36 27.56
CA VAL A 36 -38.89 -21.00 28.58
C VAL A 36 -37.90 -20.05 27.91
N PRO A 37 -37.63 -18.86 28.48
CA PRO A 37 -36.64 -17.94 27.91
C PRO A 37 -35.27 -18.62 27.97
N VAL A 38 -34.70 -18.91 26.80
CA VAL A 38 -33.30 -19.27 26.67
C VAL A 38 -32.49 -18.05 27.13
N PRO A 39 -31.62 -18.15 28.15
CA PRO A 39 -30.80 -17.03 28.57
C PRO A 39 -30.00 -16.56 27.36
N ALA A 40 -30.11 -15.26 27.04
CA ALA A 40 -29.32 -14.65 26.00
C ALA A 40 -27.85 -14.90 26.32
N VAL A 41 -27.19 -15.71 25.49
CA VAL A 41 -25.74 -15.83 25.49
C VAL A 41 -25.23 -14.45 25.08
N ILE A 42 -24.80 -13.67 26.07
CA ILE A 42 -24.08 -12.42 25.83
C ILE A 42 -22.86 -12.83 25.01
N PRO A 43 -22.69 -12.38 23.75
CA PRO A 43 -21.48 -12.67 23.00
C PRO A 43 -20.31 -12.14 23.83
N ALA A 44 -19.37 -13.05 24.14
CA ALA A 44 -18.14 -12.67 24.81
C ALA A 44 -17.53 -11.48 24.04
N ALA A 45 -17.14 -10.45 24.78
CA ALA A 45 -16.43 -9.30 24.23
C ALA A 45 -15.29 -9.83 23.32
N PRO A 46 -15.07 -9.23 22.14
CA PRO A 46 -14.02 -9.68 21.23
C PRO A 46 -12.70 -9.69 22.00
N THR A 47 -12.17 -10.88 22.25
CA THR A 47 -10.81 -11.05 22.76
C THR A 47 -9.90 -10.38 21.74
N LYS A 48 -9.21 -9.31 22.16
CA LYS A 48 -8.24 -8.58 21.33
C LYS A 48 -7.30 -9.62 20.71
N ALA A 49 -7.47 -9.87 19.41
CA ALA A 49 -6.64 -10.83 18.69
C ALA A 49 -5.17 -10.43 18.86
N LEU A 50 -4.29 -11.42 18.99
CA LEU A 50 -2.86 -11.17 19.02
C LEU A 50 -2.44 -10.42 17.74
N PRO A 51 -1.51 -9.46 17.83
CA PRO A 51 -0.99 -8.80 16.64
C PRO A 51 -0.36 -9.83 15.69
N PRO A 52 -0.49 -9.66 14.36
CA PRO A 52 0.02 -10.62 13.40
C PRO A 52 1.55 -10.69 13.45
N THR A 53 2.08 -11.87 13.20
CA THR A 53 3.52 -12.08 13.03
C THR A 53 3.99 -11.47 11.70
N ALA A 54 5.28 -11.16 11.61
CA ALA A 54 5.85 -10.59 10.39
C ALA A 54 5.64 -11.48 9.15
N ASP A 55 5.64 -12.81 9.31
CA ASP A 55 5.42 -13.75 8.20
C ASP A 55 3.95 -13.75 7.75
N GLU A 56 2.98 -13.67 8.66
CA GLU A 56 1.55 -13.50 8.32
C GLU A 56 1.30 -12.18 7.60
N VAL A 57 2.02 -11.13 7.98
CA VAL A 57 1.98 -9.84 7.30
C VAL A 57 2.55 -9.95 5.88
N ILE A 58 3.68 -10.65 5.68
CA ILE A 58 4.24 -10.90 4.32
C ILE A 58 3.23 -11.63 3.43
N GLU A 59 2.55 -12.65 3.95
CA GLU A 59 1.52 -13.36 3.17
C GLU A 59 0.33 -12.45 2.84
N THR A 60 -0.10 -11.60 3.78
CA THR A 60 -1.13 -10.59 3.53
C THR A 60 -0.74 -9.65 2.38
N LEU A 61 0.51 -9.17 2.37
CA LEU A 61 1.05 -8.33 1.29
C LEU A 61 1.12 -9.09 -0.04
N ARG A 62 1.54 -10.36 -0.04
CA ARG A 62 1.59 -11.20 -1.25
C ARG A 62 0.21 -11.40 -1.86
N ASP A 63 -0.80 -11.63 -1.02
CA ASP A 63 -2.18 -11.79 -1.48
C ASP A 63 -2.75 -10.49 -2.04
N GLY A 64 -2.45 -9.36 -1.40
CA GLY A 64 -2.76 -8.04 -1.92
C GLY A 64 -2.14 -7.76 -3.29
N ASN A 65 -0.84 -8.05 -3.44
CA ASN A 65 -0.15 -7.91 -4.72
C ASN A 65 -0.67 -8.84 -5.81
N ARG A 66 -1.11 -10.04 -5.44
CA ARG A 66 -1.75 -10.97 -6.37
C ARG A 66 -3.05 -10.40 -6.92
N ARG A 67 -3.91 -9.84 -6.05
CA ARG A 67 -5.17 -9.18 -6.47
C ARG A 67 -4.91 -7.94 -7.32
N PHE A 68 -3.95 -7.11 -6.93
CA PHE A 68 -3.55 -5.95 -7.74
C PHE A 68 -3.11 -6.37 -9.15
N THR A 69 -2.27 -7.40 -9.25
CA THR A 69 -1.70 -7.84 -10.53
C THR A 69 -2.71 -8.55 -11.42
N SER A 70 -3.70 -9.25 -10.84
CA SER A 70 -4.77 -9.91 -11.60
C SER A 70 -5.90 -8.96 -12.00
N GLY A 71 -5.95 -7.73 -11.47
CA GLY A 71 -7.05 -6.79 -11.68
C GLY A 71 -8.26 -7.03 -10.77
N ASP A 72 -8.11 -7.85 -9.73
CA ASP A 72 -9.15 -8.22 -8.77
C ASP A 72 -9.01 -7.48 -7.43
N ALA A 73 -8.40 -6.29 -7.44
CA ALA A 73 -8.23 -5.46 -6.25
C ALA A 73 -9.60 -5.12 -5.63
N VAL A 74 -9.73 -5.32 -4.31
CA VAL A 74 -10.99 -5.06 -3.60
C VAL A 74 -11.01 -3.71 -2.89
N HIS A 75 -9.87 -3.01 -2.85
CA HIS A 75 -9.70 -1.70 -2.23
C HIS A 75 -10.25 -1.66 -0.79
N PRO A 76 -9.76 -2.56 0.08
CA PRO A 76 -10.31 -2.71 1.41
C PRO A 76 -10.12 -1.42 2.19
N ARG A 77 -11.13 -1.03 2.98
CA ARG A 77 -11.00 0.06 3.98
C ARG A 77 -10.49 1.37 3.36
N ALA A 78 -10.96 1.70 2.16
CA ALA A 78 -10.66 2.94 1.44
C ALA A 78 -11.84 3.96 1.50
N ASP A 79 -12.82 3.71 2.37
CA ASP A 79 -14.05 4.49 2.49
C ASP A 79 -14.01 5.58 3.59
N GLN A 80 -15.10 6.35 3.66
CA GLN A 80 -15.27 7.42 4.64
C GLN A 80 -15.31 6.91 6.10
N ASP A 81 -15.84 5.71 6.31
CA ASP A 81 -15.98 5.14 7.65
C ASP A 81 -14.60 4.78 8.20
N ARG A 82 -13.75 4.14 7.38
CA ARG A 82 -12.35 3.90 7.75
C ARG A 82 -11.60 5.21 8.03
N ARG A 83 -11.75 6.22 7.18
CA ARG A 83 -11.10 7.52 7.41
C ARG A 83 -11.51 8.12 8.76
N SER A 84 -12.81 8.09 9.07
CA SER A 84 -13.36 8.62 10.33
C SER A 84 -12.88 7.81 11.55
N GLN A 85 -12.77 6.49 11.40
CA GLN A 85 -12.19 5.61 12.40
C GLN A 85 -10.72 5.96 12.67
N THR A 86 -9.88 6.06 11.64
CA THR A 86 -8.45 6.36 11.82
C THR A 86 -8.19 7.77 12.37
N TYR A 87 -9.11 8.71 12.12
CA TYR A 87 -9.08 10.04 12.76
C TYR A 87 -9.35 9.96 14.27
N SER A 88 -10.33 9.14 14.68
CA SER A 88 -10.79 9.07 16.07
C SER A 88 -9.90 8.17 16.94
N ASP A 89 -9.51 7.02 16.40
CA ASP A 89 -8.83 5.95 17.16
C ASP A 89 -7.31 5.92 16.90
N GLY A 90 -6.83 6.70 15.93
CA GLY A 90 -5.46 6.66 15.44
C GLY A 90 -5.22 5.58 14.39
N GLN A 91 -3.97 5.44 13.98
CA GLN A 91 -3.52 4.45 13.00
C GLN A 91 -2.90 3.22 13.69
N ASN A 92 -3.02 2.06 13.03
CA ASN A 92 -2.39 0.81 13.49
C ASN A 92 -1.87 0.02 12.27
N PRO A 93 -0.84 0.53 11.57
CA PRO A 93 -0.27 -0.13 10.43
C PRO A 93 0.43 -1.43 10.84
N ILE A 94 0.48 -2.39 9.94
CA ILE A 94 1.14 -3.68 10.16
C ILE A 94 2.53 -3.76 9.49
N VAL A 95 2.90 -2.73 8.74
CA VAL A 95 4.16 -2.64 7.99
C VAL A 95 4.69 -1.21 8.01
N SER A 96 5.99 -1.06 8.27
CA SER A 96 6.75 0.13 7.89
C SER A 96 7.41 -0.11 6.53
N LEU A 97 7.03 0.63 5.50
CA LEU A 97 7.43 0.37 4.12
C LEU A 97 8.23 1.53 3.53
N LEU A 98 9.52 1.30 3.30
CA LEU A 98 10.40 2.21 2.56
C LEU A 98 10.36 1.86 1.08
N SER A 99 9.94 2.81 0.24
CA SER A 99 9.83 2.62 -1.20
C SER A 99 10.29 3.84 -1.99
N CYS A 100 10.39 3.68 -3.31
CA CYS A 100 10.80 4.78 -4.18
C CYS A 100 9.69 5.84 -4.33
N ALA A 101 10.07 7.11 -4.42
CA ALA A 101 9.18 8.21 -4.77
C ALA A 101 8.66 8.16 -6.22
N ASP A 102 9.13 7.21 -7.04
CA ASP A 102 8.65 6.99 -8.40
C ASP A 102 7.12 6.91 -8.45
N SER A 103 6.49 7.74 -9.28
CA SER A 103 5.03 7.89 -9.33
C SER A 103 4.31 6.64 -9.83
N ARG A 104 5.03 5.68 -10.40
CA ARG A 104 4.50 4.38 -10.84
C ARG A 104 4.55 3.32 -9.73
N VAL A 105 5.05 3.67 -8.55
CA VAL A 105 5.14 2.79 -7.39
C VAL A 105 4.24 3.30 -6.26
N PRO A 106 2.90 3.08 -6.33
CA PRO A 106 1.97 3.38 -5.25
C PRO A 106 1.78 2.17 -4.31
N PRO A 107 2.46 2.10 -3.14
CA PRO A 107 2.47 0.88 -2.32
C PRO A 107 1.08 0.44 -1.86
N GLU A 108 0.21 1.36 -1.48
CA GLU A 108 -1.14 1.06 -1.03
C GLU A 108 -1.97 0.36 -2.12
N LEU A 109 -1.79 0.75 -3.38
CA LEU A 109 -2.46 0.07 -4.50
C LEU A 109 -1.78 -1.28 -4.80
N ILE A 110 -0.44 -1.30 -4.85
CA ILE A 110 0.35 -2.51 -5.16
C ILE A 110 0.04 -3.64 -4.17
N PHE A 111 -0.21 -3.32 -2.91
CA PHE A 111 -0.54 -4.28 -1.86
C PHE A 111 -2.04 -4.39 -1.57
N ASP A 112 -2.90 -3.71 -2.35
CA ASP A 112 -4.35 -3.65 -2.15
C ASP A 112 -4.71 -3.40 -0.66
N ALA A 113 -4.09 -2.36 -0.09
CA ALA A 113 -4.16 -1.97 1.30
C ALA A 113 -5.03 -0.72 1.48
N GLY A 114 -5.63 -0.59 2.66
CA GLY A 114 -6.52 0.51 3.03
C GLY A 114 -5.86 1.60 3.86
N ILE A 115 -6.68 2.58 4.24
CA ILE A 115 -6.24 3.72 5.05
C ILE A 115 -5.76 3.22 6.42
N GLY A 116 -4.50 3.55 6.76
CA GLY A 116 -3.87 3.21 8.03
C GLY A 116 -3.30 1.79 8.13
N ASP A 117 -3.23 1.05 7.02
CA ASP A 117 -2.70 -0.33 7.00
C ASP A 117 -1.19 -0.41 6.80
N LEU A 118 -0.65 0.54 6.03
CA LEU A 118 0.77 0.67 5.75
C LEU A 118 1.28 2.01 6.32
N PHE A 119 2.46 1.99 6.92
CA PHE A 119 3.20 3.19 7.27
C PHE A 119 4.28 3.43 6.21
N VAL A 120 4.00 4.31 5.26
CA VAL A 120 4.74 4.40 3.99
C VAL A 120 5.73 5.56 3.99
N ILE A 121 6.98 5.26 3.63
CA ILE A 121 8.06 6.21 3.37
C ILE A 121 8.40 6.14 1.87
N ARG A 122 8.41 7.29 1.19
CA ARG A 122 8.69 7.40 -0.25
C ARG A 122 9.81 8.40 -0.51
N ILE A 123 10.95 7.90 -0.94
CA ILE A 123 12.12 8.72 -1.29
C ILE A 123 12.74 8.24 -2.60
N ALA A 124 13.32 9.14 -3.41
CA ALA A 124 13.96 8.72 -4.65
C ALA A 124 15.05 7.67 -4.38
N GLY A 125 15.02 6.56 -5.13
CA GLY A 125 15.98 5.47 -4.94
C GLY A 125 15.82 4.67 -3.65
N ASN A 126 14.70 4.81 -2.92
CA ASN A 126 14.38 4.04 -1.70
C ASN A 126 15.54 3.98 -0.69
N VAL A 127 16.31 5.07 -0.59
CA VAL A 127 17.49 5.19 0.28
C VAL A 127 17.07 5.27 1.75
N ALA A 128 17.95 4.83 2.65
CA ALA A 128 17.75 4.99 4.08
C ALA A 128 18.81 5.94 4.65
N ASP A 129 18.41 7.19 4.92
CA ASP A 129 19.22 8.18 5.62
C ASP A 129 18.46 8.66 6.87
N THR A 130 18.89 9.77 7.46
CA THR A 130 18.41 10.29 8.74
C THR A 130 16.88 10.35 8.84
N ASP A 131 16.20 10.91 7.84
CA ASP A 131 14.75 11.11 7.90
C ASP A 131 13.98 9.80 7.68
N GLU A 132 14.44 8.95 6.76
CA GLU A 132 13.81 7.65 6.50
C GLU A 132 14.01 6.69 7.67
N ILE A 133 15.21 6.67 8.27
CA ILE A 133 15.52 5.85 9.43
C ILE A 133 14.68 6.29 10.64
N ALA A 134 14.64 7.60 10.93
CA ALA A 134 13.82 8.11 12.03
C ALA A 134 12.33 7.79 11.83
N THR A 135 11.85 7.81 10.59
CA THR A 135 10.48 7.43 10.27
C THR A 135 10.26 5.92 10.48
N ILE A 136 11.19 5.07 10.07
CA ILE A 136 11.12 3.62 10.34
C ILE A 136 11.15 3.34 11.85
N GLU A 137 12.01 4.02 12.62
CA GLU A 137 12.06 3.92 14.09
C GLU A 137 10.72 4.29 14.71
N TYR A 138 10.05 5.35 14.22
CA TYR A 138 8.70 5.68 14.67
C TYR A 138 7.69 4.57 14.36
N GLY A 139 7.70 4.04 13.14
CA GLY A 139 6.79 2.96 12.75
C GLY A 139 6.98 1.69 13.59
N VAL A 140 8.21 1.30 13.87
CA VAL A 140 8.50 0.10 14.65
C VAL A 140 8.40 0.34 16.16
N GLY A 141 9.00 1.40 16.68
CA GLY A 141 9.07 1.71 18.11
C GLY A 141 7.77 2.26 18.68
N HIS A 142 7.06 3.12 17.93
CA HIS A 142 5.83 3.77 18.39
C HIS A 142 4.55 3.13 17.84
N LEU A 143 4.52 2.80 16.53
CA LEU A 143 3.34 2.15 15.92
C LEU A 143 3.39 0.62 16.01
N HIS A 144 4.49 0.05 16.50
CA HIS A 144 4.66 -1.38 16.73
C HIS A 144 4.50 -2.25 15.47
N THR A 145 4.90 -1.74 14.30
CA THR A 145 4.87 -2.55 13.07
C THR A 145 5.83 -3.74 13.20
N PRO A 146 5.37 -5.00 13.05
CA PRO A 146 6.22 -6.18 13.18
C PRO A 146 7.14 -6.41 11.97
N LEU A 147 6.88 -5.74 10.85
CA LEU A 147 7.59 -5.90 9.58
C LEU A 147 8.07 -4.54 9.05
N VAL A 148 9.32 -4.50 8.61
CA VAL A 148 9.86 -3.46 7.73
C VAL A 148 10.10 -4.06 6.35
N VAL A 149 9.59 -3.39 5.31
CA VAL A 149 9.86 -3.75 3.91
C VAL A 149 10.63 -2.62 3.26
N VAL A 150 11.81 -2.94 2.71
CA VAL A 150 12.57 -2.03 1.83
C VAL A 150 12.34 -2.48 0.38
N MET A 151 11.61 -1.67 -0.38
CA MET A 151 11.15 -2.02 -1.72
C MET A 151 11.76 -1.12 -2.79
N GLY A 152 12.65 -1.71 -3.61
CA GLY A 152 13.11 -1.11 -4.85
C GLY A 152 12.15 -1.41 -6.01
N HIS A 153 12.48 -0.94 -7.21
CA HIS A 153 11.69 -1.27 -8.40
C HIS A 153 12.50 -1.28 -9.69
N THR A 154 12.01 -2.01 -10.70
CA THR A 154 12.61 -2.05 -12.03
C THR A 154 12.56 -0.66 -12.69
N LYS A 155 13.57 -0.35 -13.51
CA LYS A 155 13.72 0.97 -14.19
C LYS A 155 13.68 2.18 -13.24
N CYS A 156 14.28 2.07 -12.06
CA CYS A 156 14.45 3.19 -11.12
C CYS A 156 15.33 4.29 -11.72
N GLY A 157 14.80 5.51 -11.79
CA GLY A 157 15.51 6.67 -12.37
C GLY A 157 16.75 7.07 -11.58
N ALA A 158 16.69 7.05 -10.25
CA ALA A 158 17.84 7.40 -9.40
C ALA A 158 19.00 6.40 -9.57
N VAL A 159 18.69 5.10 -9.62
CA VAL A 159 19.68 4.05 -9.89
C VAL A 159 20.20 4.16 -11.33
N GLY A 160 19.31 4.39 -12.30
CA GLY A 160 19.67 4.61 -13.71
C GLY A 160 20.68 5.75 -13.86
N ALA A 161 20.41 6.91 -13.27
CA ALA A 161 21.30 8.07 -13.31
C ALA A 161 22.73 7.74 -12.80
N ILE A 162 22.85 6.94 -11.74
CA ILE A 162 24.15 6.50 -11.20
C ILE A 162 24.85 5.49 -12.11
N VAL A 163 24.09 4.58 -12.73
CA VAL A 163 24.65 3.60 -13.66
C VAL A 163 25.10 4.27 -14.97
N ASP A 164 24.35 5.26 -15.44
CA ASP A 164 24.64 5.98 -16.67
C ASP A 164 25.71 7.07 -16.49
N GLY A 165 26.14 7.33 -15.24
CA GLY A 165 27.17 8.31 -14.93
C GLY A 165 26.70 9.75 -15.12
N ALA A 166 25.42 10.02 -14.85
CA ALA A 166 24.86 11.35 -14.90
C ALA A 166 25.61 12.31 -13.96
N ASP A 167 25.78 13.55 -14.41
CA ASP A 167 26.35 14.62 -13.60
C ASP A 167 25.28 15.14 -12.61
N LEU A 168 25.34 14.65 -11.37
CA LEU A 168 24.40 14.97 -10.31
C LEU A 168 25.03 16.00 -9.36
N HIS A 169 24.27 17.02 -8.99
CA HIS A 169 24.73 18.12 -8.14
C HIS A 169 23.68 18.49 -7.07
N GLY A 170 24.10 19.30 -6.10
CA GLY A 170 23.23 19.75 -5.00
C GLY A 170 22.71 18.60 -4.15
N HIS A 171 21.48 18.72 -3.65
CA HIS A 171 20.84 17.69 -2.82
C HIS A 171 20.62 16.36 -3.55
N LEU A 172 20.52 16.39 -4.89
CA LEU A 172 20.39 15.15 -5.66
C LEU A 172 21.67 14.32 -5.60
N ALA A 173 22.85 14.97 -5.65
CA ALA A 173 24.11 14.27 -5.45
C ALA A 173 24.16 13.58 -4.08
N ALA A 174 23.85 14.34 -3.01
CA ALA A 174 23.84 13.84 -1.64
C ALA A 174 22.89 12.64 -1.46
N LEU A 175 21.67 12.72 -2.00
CA LEU A 175 20.73 11.60 -1.97
C LEU A 175 21.31 10.36 -2.66
N THR A 176 21.92 10.55 -3.82
CA THR A 176 22.46 9.41 -4.59
C THR A 176 23.76 8.85 -4.03
N ASP A 177 24.45 9.54 -3.11
CA ASP A 177 25.63 9.01 -2.45
C ASP A 177 25.31 7.77 -1.60
N ASN A 178 24.06 7.64 -1.12
CA ASN A 178 23.57 6.42 -0.47
C ASN A 178 23.41 5.23 -1.45
N ILE A 179 23.29 5.48 -2.76
CA ILE A 179 23.14 4.46 -3.82
C ILE A 179 24.51 4.02 -4.38
N ARG A 180 25.47 4.95 -4.43
CA ARG A 180 26.79 4.72 -5.06
C ARG A 180 27.54 3.49 -4.53
N PRO A 181 27.56 3.16 -3.22
CA PRO A 181 28.23 1.96 -2.72
C PRO A 181 27.69 0.68 -3.35
N ALA A 182 26.37 0.55 -3.50
CA ALA A 182 25.74 -0.59 -4.16
C ALA A 182 26.15 -0.69 -5.63
N ALA A 183 26.13 0.45 -6.34
CA ALA A 183 26.52 0.50 -7.75
C ALA A 183 28.01 0.14 -7.95
N ALA A 184 28.90 0.63 -7.07
CA ALA A 184 30.32 0.34 -7.12
C ALA A 184 30.60 -1.16 -6.93
N ARG A 185 30.03 -1.79 -5.88
CA ARG A 185 30.18 -3.23 -5.63
C ARG A 185 29.70 -4.07 -6.79
N VAL A 186 28.51 -3.77 -7.34
CA VAL A 186 27.97 -4.53 -8.47
C VAL A 186 28.85 -4.41 -9.71
N ARG A 187 29.42 -3.22 -9.99
CA ARG A 187 30.35 -3.04 -11.12
C ARG A 187 31.64 -3.82 -10.94
N GLU A 188 32.18 -3.84 -9.72
CA GLU A 188 33.39 -4.59 -9.39
C GLU A 188 33.17 -6.10 -9.55
N GLU A 189 32.09 -6.63 -8.99
CA GLU A 189 31.73 -8.05 -9.07
C GLU A 189 31.28 -8.49 -10.48
N ASN A 190 30.83 -7.54 -11.32
CA ASN A 190 30.23 -7.82 -12.62
C ASN A 190 30.71 -6.84 -13.72
N PRO A 191 32.02 -6.83 -14.04
CA PRO A 191 32.63 -5.81 -14.89
C PRO A 191 32.06 -5.77 -16.32
N THR A 192 31.51 -6.89 -16.79
CA THR A 192 30.93 -7.06 -18.13
C THR A 192 29.47 -6.61 -18.24
N LEU A 193 28.73 -6.46 -17.13
CA LEU A 193 27.35 -6.01 -17.18
C LEU A 193 27.26 -4.52 -17.55
N LYS A 194 26.26 -4.15 -18.36
CA LYS A 194 26.00 -2.79 -18.85
C LYS A 194 24.50 -2.54 -19.00
N GLY A 195 24.12 -1.26 -19.12
CA GLY A 195 22.75 -0.85 -19.41
C GLY A 195 21.73 -1.46 -18.43
N GLN A 196 20.59 -1.92 -18.95
CA GLN A 196 19.48 -2.39 -18.12
C GLN A 196 19.82 -3.60 -17.24
N SER A 197 20.70 -4.50 -17.67
CA SER A 197 21.08 -5.66 -16.84
C SER A 197 21.91 -5.23 -15.63
N LEU A 198 22.81 -4.26 -15.82
CA LEU A 198 23.53 -3.63 -14.72
C LEU A 198 22.58 -2.87 -13.79
N ILE A 199 21.68 -2.04 -14.35
CA ILE A 199 20.66 -1.30 -13.56
C ILE A 199 19.84 -2.25 -12.69
N ASN A 200 19.33 -3.35 -13.26
CA ASN A 200 18.52 -4.32 -12.52
C ASN A 200 19.30 -4.94 -11.35
N LYS A 201 20.60 -5.24 -11.55
CA LYS A 201 21.44 -5.78 -10.48
C LYS A 201 21.76 -4.74 -9.40
N VAL A 202 21.98 -3.49 -9.81
CA VAL A 202 22.16 -2.37 -8.87
C VAL A 202 20.89 -2.07 -8.08
N VAL A 203 19.70 -2.16 -8.68
CA VAL A 203 18.41 -2.00 -7.95
C VAL A 203 18.32 -2.99 -6.78
N ARG A 204 18.62 -4.28 -7.03
CA ARG A 204 18.61 -5.31 -5.97
C ARG A 204 19.66 -5.02 -4.90
N ALA A 205 20.87 -4.66 -5.32
CA ALA A 205 21.95 -4.32 -4.39
C ALA A 205 21.62 -3.06 -3.56
N ASN A 206 20.90 -2.10 -4.13
CA ASN A 206 20.48 -0.87 -3.47
C ASN A 206 19.43 -1.12 -2.39
N VAL A 207 18.51 -2.07 -2.60
CA VAL A 207 17.59 -2.53 -1.55
C VAL A 207 18.37 -3.03 -0.34
N PHE A 208 19.35 -3.91 -0.57
CA PHE A 208 20.20 -4.42 0.51
C PHE A 208 21.10 -3.35 1.12
N GLN A 209 21.63 -2.41 0.32
CA GLN A 209 22.38 -1.26 0.83
C GLN A 209 21.54 -0.42 1.79
N SER A 210 20.27 -0.15 1.46
CA SER A 210 19.38 0.62 2.32
C SER A 210 19.04 -0.12 3.63
N ILE A 211 18.93 -1.45 3.59
CA ILE A 211 18.81 -2.28 4.81
C ILE A 211 20.11 -2.22 5.63
N GLU A 212 21.28 -2.29 4.97
CA GLU A 212 22.58 -2.17 5.63
C GLU A 212 22.73 -0.80 6.30
N ASP A 213 22.32 0.30 5.64
CA ASP A 213 22.35 1.65 6.19
C ASP A 213 21.39 1.81 7.38
N LEU A 214 20.17 1.26 7.30
CA LEU A 214 19.23 1.23 8.42
C LEU A 214 19.85 0.55 9.65
N VAL A 215 20.40 -0.66 9.48
CA VAL A 215 20.96 -1.45 10.58
C VAL A 215 22.30 -0.87 11.07
N ALA A 216 23.07 -0.21 10.21
CA ALA A 216 24.33 0.42 10.59
C ALA A 216 24.12 1.70 11.40
N ASN A 217 23.05 2.47 11.12
CA ASN A 217 22.84 3.79 11.70
C ASN A 217 21.76 3.84 12.79
N SER A 218 20.99 2.77 13.04
CA SER A 218 19.98 2.72 14.10
C SER A 218 20.27 1.65 15.15
N ALA A 219 20.68 2.07 16.35
CA ALA A 219 20.88 1.15 17.48
C ALA A 219 19.57 0.51 17.97
N GLU A 220 18.45 1.23 17.85
CA GLU A 220 17.12 0.72 18.17
C GLU A 220 16.74 -0.43 17.24
N MET A 221 16.82 -0.22 15.92
CA MET A 221 16.48 -1.26 14.95
C MET A 221 17.33 -2.51 15.10
N ARG A 222 18.64 -2.37 15.36
CA ARG A 222 19.52 -3.51 15.66
C ARG A 222 19.00 -4.34 16.83
N THR A 223 18.69 -3.66 17.93
CA THR A 223 18.19 -4.31 19.15
C THR A 223 16.89 -5.07 18.88
N LEU A 224 15.98 -4.47 18.11
CA LEU A 224 14.67 -5.07 17.80
C LEU A 224 14.81 -6.27 16.86
N ILE A 225 15.72 -6.22 15.88
CA ILE A 225 16.02 -7.34 14.97
C ILE A 225 16.66 -8.50 15.75
N GLU A 226 17.65 -8.23 16.60
CA GLU A 226 18.32 -9.25 17.42
C GLU A 226 17.34 -9.97 18.35
N LYS A 227 16.40 -9.23 18.93
CA LYS A 227 15.31 -9.77 19.76
C LYS A 227 14.19 -10.43 18.97
N LYS A 228 14.27 -10.45 17.63
CA LYS A 228 13.23 -10.96 16.72
C LYS A 228 11.86 -10.31 16.93
N GLN A 229 11.84 -9.06 17.36
CA GLN A 229 10.61 -8.28 17.55
C GLN A 229 10.16 -7.61 16.25
N VAL A 230 11.11 -7.32 15.36
CA VAL A 230 10.86 -6.83 14.01
C VAL A 230 11.64 -7.65 13.00
N LYS A 231 11.03 -7.91 11.85
CA LYS A 231 11.69 -8.51 10.69
C LYS A 231 11.89 -7.43 9.62
N VAL A 232 13.08 -7.39 9.01
CA VAL A 232 13.39 -6.46 7.90
C VAL A 232 13.64 -7.27 6.63
N VAL A 233 12.86 -7.02 5.58
CA VAL A 233 12.99 -7.74 4.30
C VAL A 233 13.15 -6.78 3.13
N GLY A 234 13.90 -7.22 2.13
CA GLY A 234 14.02 -6.57 0.83
C GLY A 234 12.99 -7.09 -0.16
N ALA A 235 12.55 -6.22 -1.06
CA ALA A 235 11.67 -6.55 -2.18
C ALA A 235 12.01 -5.71 -3.42
N VAL A 236 11.67 -6.22 -4.61
CA VAL A 236 11.74 -5.46 -5.87
C VAL A 236 10.40 -5.57 -6.59
N TYR A 237 9.73 -4.43 -6.76
CA TYR A 237 8.52 -4.33 -7.57
C TYR A 237 8.89 -4.21 -9.06
N ASP A 238 8.33 -5.08 -9.90
CA ASP A 238 8.44 -4.94 -11.34
C ASP A 238 7.31 -4.06 -11.88
N ILE A 239 7.65 -2.84 -12.29
CA ILE A 239 6.68 -1.86 -12.79
C ILE A 239 5.98 -2.29 -14.08
N ASN A 240 6.51 -3.29 -14.80
CA ASN A 240 5.89 -3.79 -16.02
C ASN A 240 4.87 -4.89 -15.74
N SER A 241 5.24 -5.87 -14.90
CA SER A 241 4.40 -7.03 -14.64
C SER A 241 3.46 -6.84 -13.45
N GLY A 242 3.74 -5.91 -12.55
CA GLY A 242 2.99 -5.71 -11.31
C GLY A 242 3.40 -6.64 -10.16
N PHE A 243 4.23 -7.66 -10.43
CA PHE A 243 4.67 -8.60 -9.41
C PHE A 243 5.83 -8.07 -8.57
N ILE A 244 5.91 -8.58 -7.34
CA ILE A 244 7.03 -8.32 -6.42
C ILE A 244 7.93 -9.55 -6.34
N ASP A 245 9.22 -9.35 -6.55
CA ASP A 245 10.26 -10.31 -6.19
C ASP A 245 10.72 -10.04 -4.74
N TRP A 246 10.41 -10.97 -3.84
CA TRP A 246 10.79 -10.90 -2.43
C TRP A 246 12.22 -11.40 -2.25
N LEU A 247 13.12 -10.51 -1.81
CA LEU A 247 14.54 -10.83 -1.62
C LEU A 247 14.83 -11.47 -0.25
N GLY A 248 13.92 -11.30 0.71
CA GLY A 248 14.10 -11.76 2.10
C GLY A 248 14.98 -10.85 2.94
N GLU A 249 15.46 -11.37 4.06
CA GLU A 249 16.38 -10.65 4.96
C GLU A 249 17.73 -10.38 4.29
N HIS A 250 18.49 -9.42 4.82
CA HIS A 250 19.80 -9.10 4.27
C HIS A 250 20.74 -10.35 4.32
N PRO A 251 21.39 -10.76 3.21
CA PRO A 251 22.20 -11.98 3.18
C PRO A 251 23.33 -12.03 4.22
N ARG A 252 23.88 -10.85 4.55
CA ARG A 252 24.93 -10.66 5.57
C ARG A 252 24.41 -10.11 6.90
N GLN A 253 23.12 -10.28 7.22
CA GLN A 253 22.52 -9.64 8.41
C GLN A 253 23.28 -9.94 9.71
N LYS A 254 23.75 -11.18 9.90
CA LYS A 254 24.55 -11.56 11.07
C LYS A 254 25.86 -10.78 11.18
N GLU A 255 26.54 -10.54 10.06
CA GLU A 255 27.80 -9.79 10.03
C GLU A 255 27.56 -8.31 10.35
N ILE A 256 26.51 -7.71 9.77
CA ILE A 256 26.14 -6.32 10.02
C ILE A 256 25.75 -6.09 11.49
N LEU A 257 25.00 -7.04 12.08
CA LEU A 257 24.63 -7.01 13.50
C LEU A 257 25.82 -7.26 14.45
N SER A 258 26.91 -7.86 13.96
CA SER A 258 28.12 -8.06 14.77
C SER A 258 29.07 -6.85 14.75
N ALA A 259 29.00 -6.02 13.71
CA ALA A 259 29.79 -4.78 13.60
C ALA A 259 29.25 -3.68 14.54
N PRO A 260 30.10 -2.82 15.14
CA PRO A 260 29.61 -1.72 15.98
C PRO A 260 28.72 -0.75 15.18
N PRO A 261 27.66 -0.19 15.77
CA PRO A 261 26.83 0.80 15.10
C PRO A 261 27.64 2.06 14.79
N LYS A 262 27.27 2.74 13.70
CA LYS A 262 27.81 4.07 13.39
C LYS A 262 27.34 5.06 14.48
N PRO A 263 28.20 5.99 14.92
CA PRO A 263 27.79 7.04 15.84
C PRO A 263 26.66 7.87 15.21
N VAL A 264 25.59 8.12 15.97
CA VAL A 264 24.56 9.08 15.56
C VAL A 264 25.21 10.45 15.40
N PRO A 265 25.01 11.18 14.30
CA PRO A 265 25.57 12.51 14.12
C PRO A 265 25.24 13.42 15.32
N ALA A 266 26.27 14.08 15.87
CA ALA A 266 26.17 14.84 17.11
C ALA A 266 25.24 16.08 17.05
N THR A 267 24.67 16.41 15.88
CA THR A 267 23.80 17.56 15.65
C THR A 267 22.47 17.50 16.41
N HIS A 268 22.11 16.34 16.99
CA HIS A 268 20.93 16.18 17.85
C HIS A 268 21.24 15.87 19.32
N ALA A 269 22.51 15.63 19.68
CA ALA A 269 22.92 15.28 21.04
C ALA A 269 22.82 16.45 22.06
N GLY A 270 22.54 17.67 21.59
CA GLY A 270 22.59 18.90 22.39
C GLY A 270 21.26 19.55 22.80
N ARG A 271 20.09 18.91 22.56
CA ARG A 271 18.78 19.54 22.87
C ARG A 271 18.09 19.06 24.14
N ASN A 272 18.74 18.22 24.96
CA ASN A 272 18.26 17.91 26.30
C ASN A 272 18.76 18.97 27.30
N THR A 273 18.08 20.11 27.34
CA THR A 273 17.98 20.88 28.59
C THR A 273 16.72 20.41 29.31
N HIS A 274 16.86 20.04 30.57
CA HIS A 274 15.79 19.55 31.42
C HIS A 274 14.61 20.53 31.48
N ALA A 275 13.54 20.26 30.71
CA ALA A 275 12.20 20.73 31.03
C ALA A 275 11.48 19.60 31.76
N LYS A 276 11.22 19.82 33.05
CA LYS A 276 10.42 18.97 33.93
C LYS A 276 9.09 18.60 33.25
N PRO A 277 8.56 17.37 33.40
CA PRO A 277 7.25 17.02 32.85
C PRO A 277 6.19 17.95 33.46
N GLN A 278 5.61 18.84 32.65
CA GLN A 278 4.37 19.49 33.01
C GLN A 278 3.25 18.46 32.83
N LYS A 279 2.47 18.30 33.89
CA LYS A 279 1.25 17.50 33.93
C LYS A 279 0.34 17.93 32.76
N PRO A 280 -0.28 17.01 32.01
CA PRO A 280 -1.20 17.39 30.96
C PRO A 280 -2.38 18.16 31.58
N ASP A 281 -2.51 19.43 31.22
CA ASP A 281 -3.66 20.24 31.58
C ASP A 281 -4.90 19.62 30.92
N SER A 282 -5.91 19.38 31.74
CA SER A 282 -7.24 18.95 31.31
C SER A 282 -7.82 19.99 30.37
N HIS A 283 -7.84 19.69 29.06
CA HIS A 283 -8.59 20.50 28.10
C HIS A 283 -10.08 20.40 28.43
N THR A 284 -10.55 21.44 29.10
CA THR A 284 -11.97 21.73 29.27
C THR A 284 -12.52 22.11 27.90
N ALA A 285 -13.58 21.44 27.47
CA ALA A 285 -14.27 21.73 26.21
C ALA A 285 -14.69 23.21 26.14
N PRO A 286 -14.52 23.89 24.99
CA PRO A 286 -15.05 25.25 24.84
C PRO A 286 -16.57 25.22 24.76
N THR A 287 -17.21 26.01 25.62
CA THR A 287 -18.66 26.30 25.62
C THR A 287 -19.02 27.17 24.39
N PRO A 288 -20.26 27.09 23.86
CA PRO A 288 -20.61 27.75 22.62
C PRO A 288 -20.81 29.26 22.83
N ALA A 289 -20.12 30.07 22.05
CA ALA A 289 -20.30 31.52 22.04
C ALA A 289 -21.54 31.90 21.24
N LYS A 290 -22.35 32.78 21.84
CA LYS A 290 -23.61 33.33 21.35
C LYS A 290 -23.43 34.26 20.16
N ASP A 291 -24.52 34.38 19.41
CA ASP A 291 -24.74 35.17 18.21
C ASP A 291 -24.23 36.62 18.26
N GLY A 292 -23.59 37.03 17.16
CA GLY A 292 -23.27 38.42 16.85
C GLY A 292 -23.27 38.62 15.34
N HIS A 293 -24.39 39.08 14.79
CA HIS A 293 -24.50 39.48 13.39
C HIS A 293 -23.61 40.71 13.11
N SER A 294 -22.78 40.62 12.07
CA SER A 294 -22.37 41.80 11.30
C SER A 294 -22.22 41.42 9.84
N ALA A 295 -23.01 42.10 9.02
CA ALA A 295 -23.12 41.93 7.58
C ALA A 295 -21.78 42.22 6.90
N VAL A 296 -21.36 41.31 6.02
CA VAL A 296 -20.23 41.51 5.11
C VAL A 296 -20.80 41.91 3.74
N THR A 297 -20.54 43.15 3.34
CA THR A 297 -20.83 43.67 1.99
C THR A 297 -19.79 43.12 1.00
N PRO A 298 -20.17 42.67 -0.22
CA PRO A 298 -19.21 42.15 -1.18
C PRO A 298 -18.51 43.31 -1.93
N GLN A 299 -17.19 43.41 -1.79
CA GLN A 299 -16.37 44.28 -2.64
C GLN A 299 -16.07 43.56 -3.96
N THR A 300 -16.67 44.04 -5.04
CA THR A 300 -16.27 43.75 -6.41
C THR A 300 -15.13 44.67 -6.82
N SER A 301 -13.97 44.13 -7.19
CA SER A 301 -13.05 44.82 -8.09
C SER A 301 -12.41 43.84 -9.05
N ALA A 302 -12.88 43.87 -10.29
CA ALA A 302 -12.28 43.18 -11.42
C ALA A 302 -11.14 44.05 -11.97
N GLY A 303 -9.91 43.56 -11.91
CA GLY A 303 -8.77 44.10 -12.64
C GLY A 303 -8.60 43.37 -13.99
N PRO A 304 -8.12 44.04 -15.06
CA PRO A 304 -8.12 43.47 -16.41
C PRO A 304 -7.06 42.39 -16.59
N LEU A 305 -7.49 41.25 -17.14
CA LEU A 305 -6.65 40.13 -17.57
C LEU A 305 -5.74 40.55 -18.74
N LYS A 306 -4.41 40.42 -18.55
CA LYS A 306 -3.43 40.50 -19.65
C LYS A 306 -3.62 39.31 -20.59
N LYS A 307 -3.87 39.61 -21.87
CA LYS A 307 -3.92 38.64 -22.97
C LYS A 307 -2.53 38.04 -23.21
N TYR A 308 -2.40 36.71 -23.05
CA TYR A 308 -1.29 35.94 -23.62
C TYR A 308 -1.69 35.48 -25.04
N GLY A 309 -0.81 35.68 -26.02
CA GLY A 309 -1.01 35.30 -27.42
C GLY A 309 -0.96 33.78 -27.64
N PRO A 310 -1.37 33.29 -28.83
CA PRO A 310 -1.57 31.86 -29.07
C PRO A 310 -0.23 31.11 -29.13
N PHE A 311 -0.19 29.99 -28.40
CA PHE A 311 0.87 28.99 -28.47
C PHE A 311 0.85 28.30 -29.85
N ALA A 312 2.02 28.24 -30.50
CA ALA A 312 2.23 27.48 -31.72
C ALA A 312 2.09 25.98 -31.44
N ALA A 313 1.16 25.33 -32.14
CA ALA A 313 1.01 23.88 -32.16
C ALA A 313 2.11 23.27 -33.04
N PHE A 314 2.97 22.44 -32.46
CA PHE A 314 3.84 21.54 -33.22
C PHE A 314 3.03 20.33 -33.68
N ALA A 315 2.73 20.29 -34.98
CA ALA A 315 2.16 19.13 -35.65
C ALA A 315 3.27 18.08 -35.88
N VAL A 316 3.12 16.89 -35.29
CA VAL A 316 3.91 15.71 -35.68
C VAL A 316 3.10 14.97 -36.73
N GLY A 317 3.58 15.02 -37.97
CA GLY A 317 2.96 14.38 -39.13
C GLY A 317 2.97 12.86 -39.02
N SER A 318 1.78 12.28 -39.18
CA SER A 318 1.58 10.86 -39.47
C SER A 318 1.77 10.66 -40.98
N LEU A 319 2.75 9.83 -41.37
CA LEU A 319 2.92 9.40 -42.75
C LEU A 319 2.75 7.89 -42.81
N ALA A 320 1.57 7.50 -43.26
CA ALA A 320 1.25 6.16 -43.71
C ALA A 320 1.97 5.89 -45.04
N LEU A 321 2.59 4.71 -45.17
CA LEU A 321 2.78 4.06 -46.45
C LEU A 321 2.50 2.57 -46.27
N SER A 322 1.37 2.13 -46.81
CA SER A 322 1.04 0.72 -47.01
C SER A 322 0.99 0.40 -48.50
N ALA A 323 1.35 -0.84 -48.79
CA ALA A 323 1.01 -1.63 -49.98
C ALA A 323 1.77 -1.35 -51.28
N VAL A 324 2.80 -2.16 -51.52
CA VAL A 324 3.10 -2.70 -52.86
C VAL A 324 2.90 -4.22 -52.77
N VAL A 325 1.98 -4.72 -53.59
CA VAL A 325 1.62 -6.13 -53.77
C VAL A 325 1.74 -6.43 -55.28
N LEU A 326 2.08 -7.69 -55.61
CA LEU A 326 2.16 -8.33 -56.95
C LEU A 326 3.46 -8.01 -57.74
N HIS A 327 4.16 -8.94 -58.41
CA HIS A 327 3.84 -10.26 -58.93
C HIS A 327 5.17 -10.93 -59.38
N LEU A 328 5.49 -12.18 -58.98
CA LEU A 328 6.54 -12.97 -59.63
C LEU A 328 6.21 -14.47 -59.58
N VAL A 329 5.56 -14.94 -60.64
CA VAL A 329 5.48 -16.34 -61.07
C VAL A 329 5.67 -16.37 -62.59
N ARG A 330 6.60 -17.24 -63.04
CA ARG A 330 6.88 -17.68 -64.43
C ARG A 330 7.58 -16.70 -65.39
N LYS A 331 8.90 -16.83 -65.51
CA LYS A 331 9.60 -17.58 -66.58
C LYS A 331 11.06 -17.77 -66.22
#